data_AF-U6CTG6-F1
#
_entry.id   AF-U6CTG6-F1
#
_cell.length_a   1.000
_cell.length_b   1.000
_cell.length_c   1.000
_cell.angle_alpha   90.00
_cell.angle_beta   90.00
_cell.angle_gamma   90.00
#
_symmetry.space_group_name_H-M   'P 1'
#
loop_
_entity.id
_entity.type
_entity.pdbx_description
1 polymer ?
#
loop_
_entity_poly.entity_id
_entity_poly.type
_entity_poly.pdbx_seq_one_letter_code
_entity_poly.pdbx_strand_id
1 'polypeptide(L)'
;MRRDTQCQAFVKRVIMSRLFKIIMISTVSLNAFFVVLWTDYNTKYNLFRLFEVSELIFVSIYSSEFCMKLYVDPINYWKDGYNLLDVIIIVTIFIPYGLHRFKGKHYPYLNIADGMQSLRILKLITYSRGIRTLITAVGQTAYIVASVLILFFVLMFIFAILGFCLFGTPDRGDLNNWGNLAVAFFTLFSLATVDGWTDLQEQLDNRNLALSRTFTIIFILLATFIFLSMFVGVMIIHTEASFKKFKLDLMAERHMALMGEKQVILRRQQEEVSRLMQMQKNADYKSFSELVENFKRTLQHTDPMVLDDFGTSLPFIDVYLSTLDNQDATIYKLQELYYEIAHVLSLMLEDLLQKKRSQTSENSEET
;
A
#
# COMPACT_ATOMS: atom_id res chain seq x y z
N MET A 1 -4.83 -11.54 33.61
CA MET A 1 -5.87 -10.51 33.42
C MET A 1 -5.52 -9.32 34.32
N ARG A 2 -5.11 -8.18 33.74
CA ARG A 2 -4.59 -7.01 34.50
C ARG A 2 -5.78 -6.18 35.01
N ARG A 3 -5.81 -5.82 36.30
CA ARG A 3 -6.93 -5.16 37.00
C ARG A 3 -7.13 -3.67 36.64
N ASP A 4 -6.27 -3.08 35.82
CA ASP A 4 -6.21 -1.62 35.58
C ASP A 4 -6.69 -1.17 34.19
N THR A 5 -7.67 -1.87 33.60
CA THR A 5 -8.16 -1.58 32.25
C THR A 5 -8.69 -0.14 32.10
N GLN A 6 -9.30 0.42 33.15
CA GLN A 6 -9.80 1.80 33.13
C GLN A 6 -8.67 2.84 33.13
N CYS A 7 -7.64 2.65 33.96
CA CYS A 7 -6.47 3.53 33.99
C CYS A 7 -5.66 3.45 32.70
N GLN A 8 -5.46 2.23 32.17
CA GLN A 8 -4.83 2.01 30.88
C GLN A 8 -5.59 2.70 29.73
N ALA A 9 -6.92 2.62 29.72
CA ALA A 9 -7.76 3.28 28.72
C ALA A 9 -7.68 4.82 28.83
N PHE A 10 -7.61 5.36 30.05
CA PHE A 10 -7.42 6.79 30.28
C PHE A 10 -6.06 7.27 29.74
N VAL A 11 -4.97 6.61 30.14
CA VAL A 11 -3.60 6.95 29.67
C VAL A 11 -3.51 6.83 28.15
N LYS A 12 -4.09 5.78 27.57
CA LYS A 12 -4.16 5.63 26.10
C LYS A 12 -4.89 6.80 25.42
N ARG A 13 -6.00 7.27 26.01
CA ARG A 13 -6.75 8.43 25.51
C ARG A 13 -5.91 9.71 25.58
N VAL A 14 -5.15 9.91 26.65
CA VAL A 14 -4.24 11.06 26.81
C VAL A 14 -3.14 11.03 25.75
N ILE A 15 -2.43 9.92 25.58
CA ILE A 15 -1.34 9.78 24.58
C ILE A 15 -1.86 9.98 23.15
N MET A 16 -3.05 9.48 22.85
CA MET A 16 -3.64 9.59 21.51
C MET A 16 -4.23 10.97 21.21
N SER A 17 -4.38 11.83 22.22
CA SER A 17 -4.95 13.17 22.04
C SER A 17 -4.09 14.06 21.16
N ARG A 18 -4.74 14.92 20.36
CA ARG A 18 -4.04 15.91 19.51
C ARG A 18 -3.28 16.93 20.36
N LEU A 19 -3.82 17.30 21.52
CA LEU A 19 -3.19 18.23 22.46
C LEU A 19 -1.87 17.69 23.00
N PHE A 20 -1.83 16.43 23.42
CA PHE A 20 -0.59 15.80 23.88
C PHE A 20 0.49 15.83 22.80
N LYS A 21 0.14 15.51 21.55
CA LYS A 21 1.09 15.61 20.42
C LYS A 21 1.61 17.03 20.21
N ILE A 22 0.75 18.04 20.29
CA ILE A 22 1.16 19.46 20.15
C ILE A 22 2.11 19.85 21.28
N ILE A 23 1.80 19.46 22.52
CA ILE A 23 2.66 19.72 23.69
C ILE A 23 4.04 19.08 23.49
N MET A 24 4.09 17.82 23.06
CA MET A 24 5.36 17.12 22.83
C MET A 24 6.17 17.75 21.70
N ILE A 25 5.54 18.11 20.58
CA ILE A 25 6.21 18.82 19.47
C ILE A 25 6.75 20.17 19.96
N SER A 26 5.92 20.94 20.67
CA SER A 26 6.32 22.24 21.24
C SER A 26 7.51 22.08 22.20
N THR A 27 7.52 21.03 23.01
CA THR A 27 8.62 20.71 23.94
C THR A 27 9.92 20.41 23.18
N VAL A 28 9.86 19.61 22.10
CA VAL A 28 11.03 19.32 21.24
C VAL A 28 11.53 20.59 20.54
N SER A 29 10.64 21.40 19.99
CA SER A 29 11.00 22.66 19.34
C SER A 29 11.62 23.66 20.32
N LEU A 30 11.06 23.77 21.52
CA LEU A 30 11.61 24.63 22.57
C LEU A 30 12.98 24.12 23.00
N ASN A 31 13.15 22.82 23.23
CA ASN A 31 14.46 22.25 23.55
C ASN A 31 15.50 22.55 22.47
N ALA A 32 15.16 22.40 21.18
CA ALA A 32 16.04 22.74 20.08
C ALA A 32 16.46 24.23 20.12
N PHE A 33 15.53 25.13 20.43
CA PHE A 33 15.83 26.55 20.62
C PHE A 33 16.81 26.80 21.79
N PHE A 34 16.62 26.11 22.92
CA PHE A 34 17.55 26.18 24.05
C PHE A 34 18.96 25.67 23.68
N VAL A 35 19.07 24.63 22.86
CA VAL A 35 20.37 24.12 22.36
C VAL A 35 21.08 25.16 21.47
N VAL A 36 20.33 25.87 20.62
CA VAL A 36 20.89 26.96 19.81
C VAL A 36 21.43 28.08 20.71
N LEU A 37 20.65 28.52 21.71
CA LEU A 37 21.09 29.55 22.66
C LEU A 37 22.30 29.13 23.51
N TRP A 38 22.41 27.84 23.84
CA TRP A 38 23.55 27.28 24.58
C TRP A 38 24.87 27.43 23.79
N THR A 39 24.83 27.41 22.46
CA THR A 39 26.04 27.39 21.63
C THR A 39 26.87 28.67 21.76
N ASP A 40 26.23 29.79 22.13
CA ASP A 40 26.94 31.03 22.46
C ASP A 40 27.55 30.97 23.87
N TYR A 41 28.88 31.04 23.94
CA TYR A 41 29.64 31.01 25.19
C TYR A 41 29.21 32.09 26.19
N ASN A 42 28.86 33.29 25.71
CA ASN A 42 28.50 34.41 26.56
C ASN A 42 27.13 34.17 27.21
N THR A 43 26.15 33.75 26.41
CA THR A 43 24.80 33.38 26.88
C THR A 43 24.83 32.16 27.81
N LYS A 44 25.65 31.16 27.50
CA LYS A 44 25.82 29.94 28.31
C LYS A 44 26.31 30.25 29.72
N TYR A 45 27.29 31.15 29.88
CA TYR A 45 27.83 31.48 31.19
C TYR A 45 26.82 32.27 32.03
N ASN A 46 26.12 33.23 31.41
CA ASN A 46 25.16 34.08 32.11
C ASN A 46 23.89 33.31 32.55
N LEU A 47 23.43 32.36 31.74
CA LEU A 47 22.17 31.62 31.96
C LEU A 47 22.37 30.15 32.32
N PHE A 48 23.56 29.76 32.80
CA PHE A 48 23.91 28.37 33.09
C PHE A 48 22.85 27.63 33.92
N ARG A 49 22.36 28.25 35.01
CA ARG A 49 21.32 27.65 35.87
C ARG A 49 19.99 27.44 35.14
N LEU A 50 19.60 28.34 34.23
CA LEU A 50 18.36 28.19 33.47
C LEU A 50 18.47 27.03 32.49
N PHE A 51 19.62 26.86 31.84
CA PHE A 51 19.86 25.74 30.94
C PHE A 51 19.87 24.39 31.65
N GLU A 52 20.47 24.31 32.83
CA GLU A 52 20.50 23.06 33.62
C GLU A 52 19.09 22.66 34.10
N VAL A 53 18.31 23.63 34.58
CA VAL A 53 16.92 23.39 35.00
C VAL A 53 16.02 23.03 33.81
N SER A 54 16.14 23.73 32.68
CA SER A 54 15.33 23.44 31.50
C SER A 54 15.63 22.05 30.95
N GLU A 55 16.90 21.64 30.92
CA GLU A 55 17.32 20.31 30.52
C GLU A 55 16.68 19.22 31.40
N LEU A 56 16.71 19.40 32.73
CA LEU A 56 16.04 18.47 33.65
C LEU A 56 14.54 18.36 33.38
N ILE A 57 13.87 19.48 33.11
CA ILE A 57 12.45 19.51 32.76
C ILE A 57 12.19 18.73 31.46
N PHE A 58 12.99 18.96 30.41
CA PHE A 58 12.85 18.24 29.14
C PHE A 58 13.04 16.73 29.29
N VAL A 59 14.08 16.31 30.01
CA VAL A 59 14.33 14.88 30.29
C VAL A 59 13.19 14.26 31.09
N SER A 60 12.63 14.98 32.07
CA SER A 60 11.47 14.53 32.84
C SER A 60 10.25 14.35 31.95
N ILE A 61 9.95 15.30 31.06
CA ILE A 61 8.83 15.20 30.11
C ILE A 61 9.01 13.99 29.20
N TYR A 62 10.18 13.80 28.60
CA TYR A 62 10.45 12.66 27.72
C TYR A 62 10.40 11.31 28.43
N SER A 63 10.91 11.24 29.66
CA SER A 63 10.84 10.03 30.49
C SER A 63 9.41 9.71 30.89
N SER A 64 8.61 10.72 31.23
CA SER A 64 7.19 10.53 31.58
C SER A 64 6.37 9.99 30.42
N GLU A 65 6.57 10.51 29.21
CA GLU A 65 5.92 10.00 28.00
C GLU A 65 6.29 8.54 27.74
N PHE A 66 7.56 8.19 27.87
CA PHE A 66 8.03 6.83 27.68
C PHE A 66 7.38 5.87 28.66
N CYS A 67 7.36 6.22 29.95
CA CYS A 67 6.68 5.44 30.97
C CYS A 67 5.18 5.26 30.65
N MET A 68 4.50 6.31 30.18
CA MET A 68 3.10 6.23 29.77
C MET A 68 2.92 5.29 28.56
N LYS A 69 3.76 5.37 27.53
CA LYS A 69 3.68 4.49 26.34
C LYS A 69 3.96 3.03 26.70
N LEU A 70 4.98 2.78 27.52
CA LEU A 70 5.34 1.43 27.98
C LEU A 70 4.25 0.82 28.89
N TYR A 71 3.59 1.65 29.71
CA TYR A 71 2.49 1.21 30.57
C TYR A 71 1.26 0.77 29.76
N VAL A 72 0.92 1.50 28.70
CA VAL A 72 -0.27 1.22 27.89
C VAL A 72 -0.14 -0.08 27.09
N ASP A 73 0.97 -0.33 26.41
CA ASP A 73 1.09 -1.50 25.53
C ASP A 73 2.52 -2.10 25.56
N PRO A 74 2.95 -2.76 26.67
CA PRO A 74 4.34 -3.16 26.86
C PRO A 74 4.86 -4.17 25.84
N ILE A 75 4.00 -5.04 25.28
CA ILE A 75 4.42 -6.08 24.32
C ILE A 75 4.44 -5.55 22.89
N ASN A 76 3.42 -4.78 22.50
CA ASN A 76 3.32 -4.22 21.16
C ASN A 76 4.26 -3.02 20.97
N TYR A 77 4.66 -2.35 22.06
CA TYR A 77 5.59 -1.23 22.02
C TYR A 77 6.93 -1.61 21.34
N TRP A 78 7.49 -2.78 21.64
CA TRP A 78 8.77 -3.24 21.06
C TRP A 78 8.68 -3.67 19.59
N LYS A 79 7.48 -3.89 19.05
CA LYS A 79 7.30 -4.30 17.64
C LYS A 79 7.26 -3.11 16.69
N ASP A 80 6.95 -1.92 17.19
CA ASP A 80 6.86 -0.71 16.37
C ASP A 80 8.23 -0.04 16.27
N GLY A 81 8.77 0.07 15.05
CA GLY A 81 10.08 0.69 14.81
C GLY A 81 10.18 2.15 15.25
N TYR A 82 9.07 2.89 15.26
CA TYR A 82 9.07 4.28 15.73
C TYR A 82 9.15 4.38 17.27
N ASN A 83 8.62 3.39 17.97
CA ASN A 83 8.75 3.30 19.42
C ASN A 83 10.17 2.86 19.83
N LEU A 84 10.84 2.06 19.00
CA LEU A 84 12.25 1.75 19.20
C LEU A 84 13.14 3.00 19.09
N LEU A 85 12.84 3.91 18.15
CA LEU A 85 13.54 5.20 18.07
C LEU A 85 13.38 6.03 19.35
N ASP A 86 12.19 6.04 19.96
CA ASP A 86 11.96 6.72 21.24
C ASP A 86 12.87 6.16 22.36
N VAL A 87 13.05 4.83 22.41
CA VAL A 87 13.97 4.18 23.36
C VAL A 87 15.42 4.63 23.13
N ILE A 88 15.86 4.62 21.88
CA ILE A 88 17.23 5.04 21.51
C ILE A 88 17.50 6.49 21.93
N ILE A 89 16.51 7.37 21.73
CA ILE A 89 16.60 8.78 22.13
C ILE A 89 16.75 8.91 23.65
N ILE A 90 15.99 8.12 24.42
CA ILE A 90 16.10 8.13 25.88
C ILE A 90 17.48 7.64 26.32
N VAL A 91 17.94 6.51 25.79
CA VAL A 91 19.30 6.01 26.09
C VAL A 91 20.34 7.10 25.82
N THR A 92 20.23 7.78 24.68
CA THR A 92 21.13 8.87 24.30
C THR A 92 21.15 10.03 25.30
N ILE A 93 19.99 10.39 25.87
CA ILE A 93 19.87 11.42 26.90
C ILE A 93 20.56 11.00 28.21
N PHE A 94 20.47 9.72 28.58
CA PHE A 94 21.05 9.20 29.83
C PHE A 94 22.57 8.96 29.75
N ILE A 95 23.14 8.73 28.57
CA ILE A 95 24.59 8.52 28.36
C ILE A 95 25.46 9.60 29.02
N PRO A 96 25.29 10.91 28.72
CA PRO A 96 26.14 11.96 29.30
C PRO A 96 25.97 12.10 30.81
N TYR A 97 24.74 11.93 31.33
CA TYR A 97 24.47 11.95 32.76
C TYR A 97 25.21 10.81 33.50
N GLY A 98 25.20 9.61 32.91
CA GLY A 98 25.98 8.48 33.40
C GLY A 98 27.48 8.74 33.32
N LEU A 99 27.97 9.23 32.18
CA LEU A 99 29.40 9.50 31.97
C LEU A 99 29.94 10.52 32.97
N HIS A 100 29.21 11.60 33.20
CA HIS A 100 29.60 12.67 34.12
C HIS A 100 29.64 12.18 35.57
N ARG A 101 28.79 11.20 35.95
CA ARG A 101 28.78 10.60 37.29
C ARG A 101 29.92 9.59 37.51
N PHE A 102 30.27 8.81 36.49
CA PHE A 102 31.24 7.71 36.64
C PHE A 102 32.70 8.08 36.31
N LYS A 103 32.95 8.98 35.35
CA LYS A 103 34.31 9.18 34.79
C LYS A 103 34.93 10.56 35.03
N GLY A 104 34.21 11.49 35.67
CA GLY A 104 34.69 12.84 35.96
C GLY A 104 34.91 13.70 34.69
N LYS A 105 35.09 15.02 34.88
CA LYS A 105 35.10 16.04 33.80
C LYS A 105 36.23 15.93 32.76
N HIS A 106 37.21 15.04 32.92
CA HIS A 106 38.44 15.00 32.10
C HIS A 106 38.43 13.98 30.95
N TYR A 107 37.28 13.42 30.60
CA TYR A 107 37.20 12.43 29.53
C TYR A 107 37.08 13.12 28.14
N PRO A 108 38.01 12.91 27.19
CA PRO A 108 38.04 13.64 25.91
C PRO A 108 36.79 13.39 25.04
N TYR A 109 36.09 12.28 25.27
CA TYR A 109 34.86 11.91 24.56
C TYR A 109 33.59 12.53 25.17
N LEU A 110 33.68 13.31 26.27
CA LEU A 110 32.53 13.99 26.87
C LEU A 110 31.88 14.97 25.90
N ASN A 111 32.69 15.70 25.12
CA ASN A 111 32.17 16.64 24.12
C ASN A 111 31.29 15.95 23.07
N ILE A 112 31.65 14.72 22.70
CA ILE A 112 30.86 13.91 21.76
C ILE A 112 29.55 13.45 22.43
N ALA A 113 29.62 12.98 23.68
CA ALA A 113 28.44 12.56 24.44
C ALA A 113 27.46 13.72 24.68
N ASP A 114 27.96 14.92 24.94
CA ASP A 114 27.16 16.14 25.06
C ASP A 114 26.51 16.49 23.71
N GLY A 115 27.25 16.34 22.60
CA GLY A 115 26.72 16.49 21.24
C GLY A 115 25.64 15.48 20.87
N MET A 116 25.72 14.24 21.38
CA MET A 116 24.69 13.22 21.12
C MET A 116 23.30 13.62 21.63
N GLN A 117 23.21 14.49 22.65
CA GLN A 117 21.92 14.97 23.14
C GLN A 117 21.12 15.72 22.05
N SER A 118 21.79 16.31 21.05
CA SER A 118 21.16 16.94 19.89
C SER A 118 20.23 15.98 19.13
N LEU A 119 20.51 14.67 19.20
CA LEU A 119 19.72 13.62 18.53
C LEU A 119 18.27 13.57 19.04
N ARG A 120 17.94 14.16 20.19
CA ARG A 120 16.54 14.25 20.64
C ARG A 120 15.64 15.04 19.69
N ILE A 121 16.19 15.87 18.79
CA ILE A 121 15.41 16.50 17.71
C ILE A 121 14.78 15.46 16.77
N LEU A 122 15.40 14.28 16.63
CA LEU A 122 14.85 13.15 15.86
C LEU A 122 13.52 12.67 16.43
N LYS A 123 13.19 12.99 17.68
CA LYS A 123 11.89 12.70 18.28
C LYS A 123 10.74 13.31 17.48
N LEU A 124 10.98 14.40 16.74
CA LEU A 124 10.02 15.02 15.83
C LEU A 124 9.49 14.03 14.76
N ILE A 125 10.32 13.06 14.34
CA ILE A 125 9.95 11.99 13.42
C ILE A 125 8.78 11.18 13.98
N THR A 126 8.75 10.93 15.28
CA THR A 126 7.68 10.14 15.90
C THR A 126 6.34 10.88 15.96
N TYR A 127 6.30 12.20 15.79
CA TYR A 127 5.05 12.96 15.80
C TYR A 127 4.60 13.43 14.41
N SER A 128 5.54 13.74 13.52
CA SER A 128 5.22 14.26 12.20
C SER A 128 4.95 13.15 11.19
N ARG A 129 3.69 13.00 10.77
CA ARG A 129 3.31 12.09 9.70
C ARG A 129 4.05 12.39 8.40
N GLY A 130 4.28 13.68 8.08
CA GLY A 130 5.01 14.08 6.88
C GLY A 130 6.44 13.54 6.87
N ILE A 131 7.18 13.69 7.98
CA ILE A 131 8.54 13.20 8.10
C ILE A 131 8.58 11.67 8.03
N ARG A 132 7.63 10.98 8.67
CA ARG A 132 7.52 9.51 8.56
C ARG A 132 7.30 9.05 7.12
N THR A 133 6.43 9.73 6.37
CA THR A 133 6.20 9.43 4.96
C THR A 133 7.48 9.63 4.13
N LEU A 134 8.20 10.72 4.35
CA LEU A 134 9.47 10.99 3.67
C LEU A 134 10.53 9.92 3.98
N ILE A 135 10.72 9.58 5.26
CA ILE A 135 11.68 8.54 5.67
C ILE A 135 11.29 7.18 5.10
N THR A 136 9.99 6.84 5.08
CA THR A 136 9.51 5.59 4.49
C THR A 136 9.78 5.55 2.99
N ALA A 137 9.55 6.67 2.28
CA ALA A 137 9.85 6.79 0.86
C ALA A 137 11.35 6.64 0.57
N VAL A 138 12.21 7.27 1.39
CA VAL A 138 13.68 7.11 1.30
C VAL A 138 14.09 5.66 1.61
N GLY A 139 13.47 5.03 2.60
CA GLY A 139 13.73 3.63 2.94
C GLY A 139 13.38 2.66 1.81
N GLN A 140 12.34 2.94 1.03
CA GLN A 140 11.97 2.14 -0.15
C GLN A 140 13.03 2.19 -1.25
N THR A 141 13.72 3.32 -1.44
CA THR A 141 14.80 3.44 -2.42
C THR A 141 16.17 3.04 -1.87
N ALA A 142 16.33 2.99 -0.54
CA ALA A 142 17.60 2.72 0.14
C ALA A 142 18.21 1.36 -0.23
N TYR A 143 17.41 0.30 -0.37
CA TYR A 143 17.93 -1.03 -0.73
C TYR A 143 18.62 -1.04 -2.10
N ILE A 144 18.05 -0.33 -3.07
CA ILE A 144 18.60 -0.21 -4.43
C ILE A 144 19.88 0.61 -4.40
N VAL A 145 19.84 1.75 -3.69
CA VAL A 145 20.99 2.65 -3.53
C VAL A 145 22.14 1.93 -2.83
N ALA A 146 21.86 1.09 -1.83
CA ALA A 146 22.88 0.34 -1.10
C ALA A 146 23.73 -0.57 -2.01
N SER A 147 23.12 -1.27 -2.97
CA SER A 147 23.84 -2.12 -3.92
C SER A 147 24.84 -1.32 -4.76
N VAL A 148 24.46 -0.12 -5.21
CA VAL A 148 25.35 0.75 -6.00
C VAL A 148 26.42 1.38 -5.11
N LEU A 149 26.10 1.75 -3.88
CA LEU A 149 27.07 2.24 -2.89
C LEU A 149 28.13 1.18 -2.55
N ILE A 150 27.75 -0.11 -2.49
CA ILE A 150 28.72 -1.20 -2.31
C ILE A 150 29.68 -1.27 -3.50
N LEU A 151 29.16 -1.20 -4.73
CA LEU A 151 30.01 -1.16 -5.94
C LEU A 151 30.94 0.05 -5.92
N PHE A 152 30.43 1.23 -5.53
CA PHE A 152 31.23 2.44 -5.39
C PHE A 152 32.30 2.30 -4.30
N PHE A 153 31.99 1.68 -3.17
CA PHE A 153 32.94 1.41 -2.11
C PHE A 153 34.05 0.45 -2.57
N VAL A 154 33.73 -0.58 -3.34
CA VAL A 154 34.72 -1.49 -3.95
C VAL A 154 35.63 -0.73 -4.91
N LEU A 155 35.07 0.15 -5.76
CA LEU A 155 35.86 1.02 -6.63
C LEU A 155 36.82 1.90 -5.81
N MET A 156 36.31 2.58 -4.78
CA MET A 156 37.14 3.41 -3.90
C MET A 156 38.24 2.58 -3.23
N PHE A 157 37.95 1.36 -2.78
CA PHE A 157 38.97 0.50 -2.16
C PHE A 157 40.11 0.15 -3.12
N ILE A 158 39.78 -0.22 -4.36
CA ILE A 158 40.78 -0.51 -5.41
C ILE A 158 41.64 0.73 -5.68
N PHE A 159 41.01 1.90 -5.84
CA PHE A 159 41.72 3.15 -6.09
C PHE A 159 42.49 3.66 -4.87
N ALA A 160 42.05 3.35 -3.65
CA ALA A 160 42.73 3.74 -2.42
C ALA A 160 44.05 3.00 -2.28
N ILE A 161 44.06 1.70 -2.56
CA ILE A 161 45.29 0.89 -2.60
C ILE A 161 46.18 1.37 -3.74
N LEU A 162 45.62 1.60 -4.93
CA LEU A 162 46.39 2.05 -6.08
C LEU A 162 47.05 3.42 -5.82
N GLY A 163 46.31 4.39 -5.29
CA GLY A 163 46.83 5.70 -4.95
C GLY A 163 47.83 5.67 -3.79
N PHE A 164 47.63 4.81 -2.79
CA PHE A 164 48.64 4.54 -1.75
C PHE A 164 49.95 4.01 -2.37
N CYS A 165 49.86 3.04 -3.28
CA CYS A 165 51.05 2.47 -3.94
C CYS A 165 51.74 3.45 -4.91
N LEU A 166 50.99 4.33 -5.58
CA LEU A 166 51.53 5.27 -6.57
C LEU A 166 52.04 6.56 -5.93
N PHE A 167 51.32 7.08 -4.93
CA PHE A 167 51.53 8.42 -4.38
C PHE A 167 51.84 8.41 -2.88
N GLY A 168 51.77 7.28 -2.18
CA GLY A 168 52.04 7.16 -0.74
C GLY A 168 53.53 6.96 -0.36
N THR A 169 54.45 7.10 -1.31
CA THR A 169 55.89 6.88 -1.06
C THR A 169 56.47 7.91 -0.08
N PRO A 170 57.20 7.50 0.98
CA PRO A 170 57.64 8.42 2.03
C PRO A 170 58.61 9.53 1.58
N ASP A 171 59.42 9.30 0.54
CA ASP A 171 60.46 10.27 0.12
C ASP A 171 59.99 11.33 -0.89
N ARG A 172 58.97 11.03 -1.71
CA ARG A 172 58.50 11.89 -2.82
C ARG A 172 56.99 11.93 -3.01
N GLY A 173 56.25 11.12 -2.26
CA GLY A 173 54.81 11.03 -2.32
C GLY A 173 54.10 12.13 -1.54
N ASP A 174 52.78 12.01 -1.49
CA ASP A 174 51.89 12.87 -0.74
C ASP A 174 51.23 12.07 0.39
N LEU A 175 51.91 12.04 1.54
CA LEU A 175 51.47 11.32 2.74
C LEU A 175 50.20 11.91 3.36
N ASN A 176 49.89 13.18 3.08
CA ASN A 176 48.71 13.85 3.61
C ASN A 176 47.41 13.38 2.95
N ASN A 177 47.50 12.84 1.73
CA ASN A 177 46.37 12.31 0.99
C ASN A 177 46.46 10.79 0.78
N TRP A 178 47.67 10.24 0.68
CA TRP A 178 47.91 8.84 0.31
C TRP A 178 48.77 8.08 1.32
N GLY A 179 49.01 8.62 2.52
CA GLY A 179 49.91 8.00 3.51
C GLY A 179 49.32 6.82 4.29
N ASN A 180 47.99 6.66 4.27
CA ASN A 180 47.32 5.46 4.75
C ASN A 180 45.96 5.31 4.07
N LEU A 181 45.34 4.13 4.22
CA LEU A 181 44.09 3.81 3.56
C LEU A 181 42.94 4.75 3.98
N ALA A 182 42.86 5.17 5.25
CA ALA A 182 41.77 6.01 5.74
C ALA A 182 41.81 7.42 5.13
N VAL A 183 43.01 7.99 5.03
CA VAL A 183 43.25 9.29 4.40
C VAL A 183 43.03 9.21 2.89
N ALA A 184 43.47 8.13 2.24
CA ALA A 184 43.20 7.88 0.82
C ALA A 184 41.69 7.76 0.51
N PHE A 185 40.93 7.10 1.39
CA PHE A 185 39.47 7.05 1.29
C PHE A 185 38.84 8.44 1.37
N PHE A 186 39.34 9.31 2.25
CA PHE A 186 38.86 10.69 2.36
C PHE A 186 39.15 11.51 1.10
N THR A 187 40.38 11.40 0.56
CA THR A 187 40.76 12.05 -0.71
C THR A 187 39.91 11.55 -1.88
N LEU A 188 39.68 10.24 -1.99
CA LEU A 188 38.84 9.66 -3.04
C LEU A 188 37.36 10.06 -2.89
N PHE A 189 36.86 10.21 -1.67
CA PHE A 189 35.52 10.74 -1.44
C PHE A 189 35.38 12.17 -1.98
N SER A 190 36.36 13.05 -1.71
CA SER A 190 36.40 14.41 -2.27
C SER A 190 36.48 14.42 -3.79
N LEU A 191 37.33 13.55 -4.36
CA LEU A 191 37.45 13.40 -5.81
C LEU A 191 36.16 12.90 -6.46
N ALA A 192 35.42 12.02 -5.78
CA ALA A 192 34.17 11.47 -6.31
C ALA A 192 33.03 12.50 -6.34
N THR A 193 33.06 13.48 -5.44
CA THR A 193 32.18 14.66 -5.49
C THR A 193 32.69 15.74 -6.45
N VAL A 194 33.83 15.50 -7.12
CA VAL A 194 34.52 16.46 -8.00
C VAL A 194 34.84 17.75 -7.25
N ASP A 195 35.15 17.64 -5.96
CA ASP A 195 35.48 18.76 -5.08
C ASP A 195 36.98 18.80 -4.80
N GLY A 196 37.59 19.99 -4.93
CA GLY A 196 39.02 20.22 -4.70
C GLY A 196 40.00 19.45 -5.60
N TRP A 197 39.52 18.83 -6.69
CA TRP A 197 40.36 17.94 -7.52
C TRP A 197 41.46 18.69 -8.28
N THR A 198 41.23 19.96 -8.64
CA THR A 198 42.23 20.79 -9.34
C THR A 198 43.43 21.09 -8.45
N ASP A 199 43.16 21.42 -7.19
CA ASP A 199 44.19 21.78 -6.23
C ASP A 199 45.01 20.55 -5.84
N LEU A 200 44.33 19.40 -5.67
CA LEU A 200 45.01 18.11 -5.48
C LEU A 200 45.88 17.78 -6.70
N GLN A 201 45.37 17.95 -7.91
CA GLN A 201 46.10 17.67 -9.14
C GLN A 201 47.32 18.59 -9.31
N GLU A 202 47.19 19.88 -8.97
CA GLU A 202 48.31 20.82 -8.97
C GLU A 202 49.41 20.39 -7.98
N GLN A 203 49.03 19.94 -6.79
CA GLN A 203 49.98 19.41 -5.80
C GLN A 203 50.69 18.14 -6.29
N LEU A 204 49.98 17.23 -6.95
CA LEU A 204 50.55 16.02 -7.55
C LEU A 204 51.47 16.35 -8.74
N ASP A 205 51.10 17.33 -9.56
CA ASP A 205 51.88 17.80 -10.72
C ASP A 205 53.18 18.46 -10.28
N ASN A 206 53.14 19.31 -9.24
CA ASN A 206 54.32 19.94 -8.65
C ASN A 206 55.34 18.93 -8.10
N ARG A 207 54.89 17.71 -7.77
CA ARG A 207 55.75 16.60 -7.30
C ARG A 207 56.29 15.73 -8.43
N ASN A 208 56.00 16.05 -9.70
CA ASN A 208 56.39 15.28 -10.88
C ASN A 208 55.99 13.79 -10.83
N LEU A 209 54.83 13.49 -10.23
CA LEU A 209 54.31 12.13 -10.13
C LEU A 209 53.68 11.73 -11.48
N ALA A 210 54.45 11.03 -12.30
CA ALA A 210 53.96 10.44 -13.54
C ALA A 210 52.77 9.52 -13.23
N LEU A 211 51.71 9.59 -14.05
CA LEU A 211 50.41 8.91 -13.91
C LEU A 211 49.37 9.59 -13.01
N SER A 212 49.69 10.67 -12.30
CA SER A 212 48.73 11.39 -11.44
C SER A 212 47.47 11.85 -12.19
N ARG A 213 47.66 12.58 -13.31
CA ARG A 213 46.56 13.10 -14.14
C ARG A 213 45.65 11.99 -14.65
N THR A 214 46.25 10.91 -15.14
CA THR A 214 45.52 9.76 -15.67
C THR A 214 44.73 9.05 -14.58
N PHE A 215 45.33 8.83 -13.41
CA PHE A 215 44.67 8.27 -12.25
C PHE A 215 43.45 9.10 -11.82
N THR A 216 43.63 10.41 -11.64
CA THR A 216 42.58 11.33 -11.18
C THR A 216 41.42 11.40 -12.17
N ILE A 217 41.72 11.56 -13.46
CA ILE A 217 40.69 11.65 -14.51
C ILE A 217 39.91 10.35 -14.63
N ILE A 218 40.58 9.18 -14.64
CA ILE A 218 39.91 7.89 -14.74
C ILE A 218 39.02 7.65 -13.52
N PHE A 219 39.51 7.96 -12.31
CA PHE A 219 38.70 7.83 -11.10
C PHE A 219 37.46 8.71 -11.14
N ILE A 220 37.60 10.00 -11.47
CA ILE A 220 36.47 10.93 -11.56
C ILE A 220 35.44 10.45 -12.58
N LEU A 221 35.89 9.99 -13.76
CA LEU A 221 34.99 9.47 -14.80
C LEU A 221 34.22 8.24 -14.31
N LEU A 222 34.92 7.26 -13.73
CA LEU A 222 34.28 6.05 -13.19
C LEU A 222 33.33 6.37 -12.02
N ALA A 223 33.75 7.21 -11.07
CA ALA A 223 32.93 7.63 -9.94
C ALA A 223 31.68 8.35 -10.42
N THR A 224 31.82 9.34 -11.31
CA THR A 224 30.70 10.08 -11.89
C THR A 224 29.77 9.15 -12.68
N PHE A 225 30.32 8.19 -13.43
CA PHE A 225 29.53 7.20 -14.14
C PHE A 225 28.71 6.31 -13.18
N ILE A 226 29.29 5.85 -12.07
CA ILE A 226 28.58 5.08 -11.05
C ILE A 226 27.49 5.94 -10.39
N PHE A 227 27.78 7.19 -10.03
CA PHE A 227 26.78 8.10 -9.45
C PHE A 227 25.63 8.38 -10.41
N LEU A 228 25.92 8.63 -11.69
CA LEU A 228 24.89 8.82 -12.71
C LEU A 228 24.08 7.55 -12.92
N SER A 229 24.74 6.38 -12.96
CA SER A 229 24.07 5.07 -13.08
C SER A 229 23.17 4.79 -11.89
N MET A 230 23.57 5.18 -10.67
CA MET A 230 22.73 5.13 -9.48
C MET A 230 21.48 5.99 -9.64
N PHE A 231 21.65 7.25 -10.07
CA PHE A 231 20.55 8.18 -10.25
C PHE A 231 19.57 7.67 -11.32
N VAL A 232 20.08 7.26 -12.48
CA VAL A 232 19.29 6.68 -13.57
C VAL A 232 18.57 5.41 -13.10
N GLY A 233 19.26 4.51 -12.39
CA GLY A 233 18.66 3.28 -11.87
C GLY A 233 17.51 3.54 -10.89
N VAL A 234 17.71 4.44 -9.91
CA VAL A 234 16.67 4.82 -8.95
C VAL A 234 15.50 5.52 -9.65
N MET A 235 15.78 6.42 -10.58
CA MET A 235 14.76 7.12 -11.37
C MET A 235 13.93 6.14 -12.20
N ILE A 236 14.57 5.18 -12.89
CA ILE A 236 13.88 4.18 -13.71
C ILE A 236 12.98 3.32 -12.83
N ILE A 237 13.47 2.81 -11.70
CA ILE A 237 12.67 1.93 -10.83
C ILE A 237 11.45 2.70 -10.27
N HIS A 238 11.65 3.94 -9.82
CA HIS A 238 10.54 4.75 -9.32
C HIS A 238 9.54 5.07 -10.44
N THR A 239 10.02 5.37 -11.64
CA THR A 239 9.21 5.67 -12.82
C THR A 239 8.44 4.44 -13.28
N GLU A 240 9.07 3.28 -13.36
CA GLU A 240 8.45 2.00 -13.71
C GLU A 240 7.38 1.60 -12.69
N ALA A 241 7.68 1.70 -11.39
CA ALA A 241 6.71 1.43 -10.33
C ALA A 241 5.50 2.38 -10.42
N SER A 242 5.75 3.67 -10.69
CA SER A 242 4.70 4.67 -10.89
C SER A 242 3.85 4.37 -12.12
N PHE A 243 4.47 4.02 -13.25
CA PHE A 243 3.75 3.64 -14.47
C PHE A 243 2.95 2.36 -14.30
N LYS A 244 3.48 1.35 -13.62
CA LYS A 244 2.78 0.09 -13.34
C LYS A 244 1.54 0.35 -12.48
N LYS A 245 1.68 1.18 -11.43
CA LYS A 245 0.56 1.60 -10.59
C LYS A 245 -0.49 2.36 -11.40
N PHE A 246 -0.07 3.32 -12.21
CA PHE A 246 -0.97 4.09 -13.08
C PHE A 246 -1.76 3.19 -14.05
N LYS A 247 -1.10 2.20 -14.68
CA LYS A 247 -1.79 1.23 -15.53
C LYS A 247 -2.83 0.40 -14.76
N LEU A 248 -2.51 -0.03 -13.54
CA LEU A 248 -3.45 -0.78 -12.70
C LEU A 248 -4.66 0.07 -12.31
N ASP A 249 -4.43 1.32 -11.91
CA ASP A 249 -5.51 2.26 -11.55
C ASP A 249 -6.43 2.51 -12.76
N LEU A 250 -5.85 2.69 -13.95
CA LEU A 250 -6.60 2.88 -15.20
C LEU A 250 -7.40 1.62 -15.60
N MET A 251 -6.85 0.43 -15.42
CA MET A 251 -7.59 -0.83 -15.63
C MET A 251 -8.74 -0.98 -14.65
N ALA A 252 -8.51 -0.66 -13.37
CA ALA A 252 -9.54 -0.72 -12.34
C ALA A 252 -10.69 0.26 -12.65
N GLU A 253 -10.37 1.49 -13.05
CA GLU A 253 -11.37 2.49 -13.46
C GLU A 253 -12.19 2.02 -14.67
N ARG A 254 -11.53 1.44 -15.68
CA ARG A 254 -12.22 0.86 -16.85
C ARG A 254 -13.13 -0.31 -16.47
N HIS A 255 -12.70 -1.18 -15.56
CA HIS A 255 -13.53 -2.27 -15.06
C HIS A 255 -14.74 -1.76 -14.28
N MET A 256 -14.58 -0.70 -13.47
CA MET A 256 -15.71 -0.07 -12.78
C MET A 256 -16.71 0.56 -13.75
N ALA A 257 -16.22 1.25 -14.80
CA ALA A 257 -17.08 1.81 -15.84
C ALA A 257 -17.87 0.72 -16.58
N LEU A 258 -17.20 -0.36 -17.01
CA LEU A 258 -17.85 -1.50 -17.66
C LEU A 258 -18.87 -2.19 -16.74
N MET A 259 -18.57 -2.35 -15.45
CA MET A 259 -19.52 -2.92 -14.48
C MET A 259 -20.74 -2.02 -14.29
N GLY A 260 -20.55 -0.69 -14.28
CA GLY A 260 -21.63 0.28 -14.26
C GLY A 260 -22.53 0.19 -15.49
N GLU A 261 -21.95 0.14 -16.70
CA GLU A 261 -22.69 -0.05 -17.94
C GLU A 261 -23.45 -1.38 -17.95
N LYS A 262 -22.80 -2.48 -17.54
CA LYS A 262 -23.42 -3.81 -17.42
C LYS A 262 -24.63 -3.79 -16.48
N GLN A 263 -24.53 -3.11 -15.33
CA GLN A 263 -25.64 -2.96 -14.39
C GLN A 263 -26.82 -2.19 -14.98
N VAL A 264 -26.54 -1.12 -15.75
CA VAL A 264 -27.59 -0.33 -16.42
C VAL A 264 -28.31 -1.18 -17.47
N ILE A 265 -27.58 -1.94 -18.28
CA ILE A 265 -28.16 -2.83 -19.30
C ILE A 265 -29.02 -3.92 -18.65
N LEU A 266 -28.51 -4.59 -17.62
CA LEU A 266 -29.26 -5.62 -16.88
C LEU A 266 -30.55 -5.06 -16.27
N ARG A 267 -30.51 -3.84 -15.72
CA ARG A 267 -31.70 -3.20 -15.15
C ARG A 267 -32.75 -2.91 -16.22
N ARG A 268 -32.35 -2.41 -17.40
CA ARG A 268 -33.28 -2.20 -18.53
C ARG A 268 -33.91 -3.51 -18.99
N GLN A 269 -33.12 -4.57 -19.13
CA GLN A 269 -33.63 -5.89 -19.51
C GLN A 269 -34.65 -6.42 -18.49
N GLN A 270 -34.38 -6.28 -17.19
CA GLN A 270 -35.30 -6.70 -16.13
C GLN A 270 -36.61 -5.90 -16.16
N GLU A 271 -36.55 -4.59 -16.38
CA GLU A 271 -37.72 -3.73 -16.50
C GLU A 271 -38.57 -4.09 -17.73
N GLU A 272 -37.94 -4.38 -18.88
CA GLU A 272 -38.66 -4.84 -20.08
C GLU A 272 -39.33 -6.20 -19.87
N VAL A 273 -38.64 -7.19 -19.30
CA VAL A 273 -39.22 -8.52 -19.03
C VAL A 273 -40.40 -8.40 -18.06
N SER A 274 -40.26 -7.58 -17.01
CA SER A 274 -41.34 -7.34 -16.04
C SER A 274 -42.56 -6.69 -16.70
N ARG A 275 -42.34 -5.73 -17.61
CA ARG A 275 -43.40 -5.07 -18.37
C ARG A 275 -44.14 -6.06 -19.28
N LEU A 276 -43.38 -6.93 -19.96
CA LEU A 276 -43.92 -7.96 -20.83
C LEU A 276 -44.76 -8.99 -20.07
N MET A 277 -44.30 -9.44 -18.89
CA MET A 277 -45.09 -10.30 -18.00
C MET A 277 -46.39 -9.62 -17.54
N GLN A 278 -46.35 -8.32 -17.24
CA GLN A 278 -47.55 -7.59 -16.83
C GLN A 278 -48.55 -7.43 -17.98
N MET A 279 -48.09 -7.29 -19.23
CA MET A 279 -48.94 -7.28 -20.41
C MET A 279 -49.64 -8.64 -20.63
N GLN A 280 -48.95 -9.76 -20.39
CA GLN A 280 -49.55 -11.10 -20.43
C GLN A 280 -50.66 -11.25 -19.39
N LYS A 281 -50.51 -10.65 -18.20
CA LYS A 281 -51.50 -10.76 -17.11
C LYS A 281 -52.78 -9.93 -17.37
N ASN A 282 -52.70 -8.92 -18.23
CA ASN A 282 -53.77 -7.94 -18.45
C ASN A 282 -54.50 -8.07 -19.80
N ALA A 283 -54.02 -8.89 -20.74
CA ALA A 283 -54.62 -9.00 -22.08
C ALA A 283 -54.72 -10.45 -22.58
N ASP A 284 -55.82 -10.72 -23.26
CA ASP A 284 -56.21 -11.96 -23.92
C ASP A 284 -55.09 -12.54 -24.80
N TYR A 285 -54.94 -13.87 -24.76
CA TYR A 285 -53.86 -14.70 -25.32
C TYR A 285 -53.19 -14.15 -26.61
N LYS A 286 -52.13 -13.35 -26.47
CA LYS A 286 -51.14 -13.23 -27.55
C LYS A 286 -50.14 -14.39 -27.43
N SER A 287 -49.90 -15.09 -28.54
CA SER A 287 -48.97 -16.21 -28.61
C SER A 287 -47.59 -15.79 -28.08
N PHE A 288 -47.01 -16.60 -27.19
CA PHE A 288 -45.66 -16.43 -26.65
C PHE A 288 -44.62 -16.11 -27.73
N SER A 289 -44.79 -16.66 -28.93
CA SER A 289 -43.92 -16.42 -30.08
C SER A 289 -43.87 -14.96 -30.52
N GLU A 290 -44.98 -14.24 -30.49
CA GLU A 290 -45.05 -12.82 -30.90
C GLU A 290 -44.36 -11.90 -29.87
N LEU A 291 -44.36 -12.34 -28.61
CA LEU A 291 -43.73 -11.67 -27.48
C LEU A 291 -42.19 -11.77 -27.56
N VAL A 292 -41.69 -12.97 -27.88
CA VAL A 292 -40.26 -13.21 -28.13
C VAL A 292 -39.76 -12.46 -29.37
N GLU A 293 -40.57 -12.38 -30.43
CA GLU A 293 -40.26 -11.64 -31.65
C GLU A 293 -40.10 -10.14 -31.39
N ASN A 294 -40.98 -9.56 -30.56
CA ASN A 294 -40.90 -8.14 -30.19
C ASN A 294 -39.71 -7.85 -29.27
N PHE A 295 -39.40 -8.73 -28.32
CA PHE A 295 -38.19 -8.61 -27.49
C PHE A 295 -36.92 -8.64 -28.34
N LYS A 296 -36.85 -9.56 -29.32
CA LYS A 296 -35.74 -9.66 -30.26
C LYS A 296 -35.54 -8.39 -31.10
N ARG A 297 -36.61 -7.67 -31.44
CA ARG A 297 -36.55 -6.40 -32.19
C ARG A 297 -36.04 -5.22 -31.36
N THR A 298 -36.14 -5.28 -30.03
CA THR A 298 -35.67 -4.22 -29.13
C THR A 298 -34.16 -4.30 -28.87
N LEU A 299 -33.55 -5.47 -29.06
CA LEU A 299 -32.11 -5.69 -28.94
C LEU A 299 -31.35 -5.14 -30.14
N GLN A 300 -30.32 -4.32 -29.92
CA GLN A 300 -29.42 -3.87 -31.00
C GLN A 300 -28.28 -4.87 -31.19
N HIS A 301 -27.80 -5.04 -32.42
CA HIS A 301 -26.71 -5.99 -32.75
C HIS A 301 -25.36 -5.70 -32.06
N THR A 302 -25.21 -4.51 -31.48
CA THR A 302 -24.02 -4.06 -30.74
C THR A 302 -24.16 -4.16 -29.22
N ASP A 303 -25.33 -4.54 -28.70
CA ASP A 303 -25.54 -4.64 -27.26
C ASP A 303 -24.79 -5.86 -26.70
N PRO A 304 -23.86 -5.67 -25.73
CA PRO A 304 -23.17 -6.79 -25.11
C PRO A 304 -24.17 -7.62 -24.28
N MET A 305 -24.50 -8.82 -24.76
CA MET A 305 -25.35 -9.77 -24.04
C MET A 305 -24.52 -10.48 -22.96
N VAL A 306 -24.96 -10.38 -21.71
CA VAL A 306 -24.37 -11.14 -20.60
C VAL A 306 -24.76 -12.61 -20.80
N LEU A 307 -23.85 -13.39 -21.39
CA LEU A 307 -24.03 -14.80 -21.70
C LEU A 307 -24.01 -15.72 -20.47
N ASP A 308 -23.76 -15.19 -19.28
CA ASP A 308 -23.93 -15.94 -18.04
C ASP A 308 -25.43 -16.09 -17.74
N ASP A 309 -25.96 -17.15 -18.35
CA ASP A 309 -27.03 -17.99 -17.85
C ASP A 309 -28.44 -17.38 -17.87
N PHE A 310 -28.86 -16.95 -19.06
CA PHE A 310 -30.26 -16.60 -19.36
C PHE A 310 -31.24 -17.71 -18.89
N GLY A 311 -30.82 -18.98 -18.97
CA GLY A 311 -31.57 -20.16 -18.54
C GLY A 311 -31.76 -20.29 -17.03
N THR A 312 -30.96 -19.61 -16.19
CA THR A 312 -31.15 -19.60 -14.73
C THR A 312 -31.64 -18.25 -14.19
N SER A 313 -31.96 -17.30 -15.08
CA SER A 313 -32.60 -16.06 -14.67
C SER A 313 -34.01 -16.36 -14.10
N LEU A 314 -34.30 -15.85 -12.89
CA LEU A 314 -35.61 -15.99 -12.24
C LEU A 314 -36.79 -15.68 -13.19
N PRO A 315 -36.73 -14.61 -14.01
CA PRO A 315 -37.82 -14.30 -14.93
C PRO A 315 -37.99 -15.33 -16.04
N PHE A 316 -36.89 -15.90 -16.56
CA PHE A 316 -36.98 -16.97 -17.57
C PHE A 316 -37.60 -18.24 -16.97
N ILE A 317 -37.19 -18.59 -15.74
CA ILE A 317 -37.76 -19.74 -15.01
C ILE A 317 -39.27 -19.53 -14.80
N ASP A 318 -39.71 -18.34 -14.38
CA ASP A 318 -41.12 -18.03 -14.19
C ASP A 318 -41.93 -18.11 -15.49
N VAL A 319 -41.39 -17.59 -16.60
CA VAL A 319 -42.02 -17.72 -17.93
C VAL A 319 -42.10 -19.17 -18.36
N TYR A 320 -41.03 -19.95 -18.14
CA TYR A 320 -40.98 -21.36 -18.50
C TYR A 320 -41.99 -22.18 -17.70
N LEU A 321 -42.07 -21.96 -16.38
CA LEU A 321 -43.06 -22.62 -15.51
C LEU A 321 -44.49 -22.24 -15.87
N SER A 322 -44.77 -20.94 -16.11
CA SER A 322 -46.10 -20.51 -16.57
C SER A 322 -46.49 -21.11 -17.91
N THR A 323 -45.52 -21.35 -18.80
CA THR A 323 -45.76 -22.01 -20.08
C THR A 323 -46.10 -23.48 -19.89
N LEU A 324 -45.38 -24.18 -19.00
CA LEU A 324 -45.67 -25.57 -18.64
C LEU A 324 -47.07 -25.71 -18.02
N ASP A 325 -47.46 -24.83 -17.10
CA ASP A 325 -48.80 -24.84 -16.50
C ASP A 325 -49.92 -24.71 -17.56
N ASN A 326 -49.71 -23.84 -18.55
CA ASN A 326 -50.67 -23.65 -19.64
C ASN A 326 -50.72 -24.87 -20.60
N GLN A 327 -49.59 -25.55 -20.80
CA GLN A 327 -49.55 -26.81 -21.54
C GLN A 327 -50.31 -27.91 -20.81
N ASP A 328 -50.08 -28.06 -19.51
CA ASP A 328 -50.80 -29.03 -18.68
C ASP A 328 -52.30 -28.78 -18.71
N ALA A 329 -52.75 -27.53 -18.52
CA ALA A 329 -54.16 -27.18 -18.60
C ALA A 329 -54.78 -27.51 -19.97
N THR A 330 -54.02 -27.35 -21.05
CA THR A 330 -54.47 -27.70 -22.40
C THR A 330 -54.58 -29.22 -22.57
N ILE A 331 -53.62 -29.98 -22.05
CA ILE A 331 -53.63 -31.45 -22.07
C ILE A 331 -54.81 -31.99 -21.27
N TYR A 332 -55.07 -31.46 -20.06
CA TYR A 332 -56.23 -31.85 -19.25
C TYR A 332 -57.55 -31.65 -20.00
N LYS A 333 -57.74 -30.48 -20.64
CA LYS A 333 -58.94 -30.21 -21.44
C LYS A 333 -59.08 -31.16 -22.63
N LEU A 334 -57.97 -31.50 -23.28
CA LEU A 334 -57.98 -32.45 -24.39
C LEU A 334 -58.37 -33.85 -23.93
N GLN A 335 -57.84 -34.26 -22.77
CA GLN A 335 -58.12 -35.56 -22.17
C GLN A 335 -59.59 -35.67 -21.73
N GLU A 336 -60.15 -34.62 -21.13
CA GLU A 336 -61.58 -34.53 -20.79
C GLU A 336 -62.46 -34.68 -22.03
N LEU A 337 -62.13 -33.97 -23.11
CA LEU A 337 -62.83 -34.08 -24.39
C LEU A 337 -62.78 -35.53 -24.95
N TYR A 338 -61.63 -36.19 -24.85
CA TYR A 338 -61.49 -37.60 -25.25
C TYR A 338 -62.37 -38.54 -24.41
N TYR A 339 -62.46 -38.31 -23.09
CA TYR A 339 -63.35 -39.08 -22.22
C TYR A 339 -64.83 -38.85 -22.55
N GLU A 340 -65.24 -37.61 -22.82
CA GLU A 340 -66.60 -37.31 -23.25
C GLU A 340 -66.94 -38.00 -24.57
N ILE A 341 -66.05 -37.93 -25.57
CA ILE A 341 -66.24 -38.60 -26.86
C ILE A 341 -66.36 -40.12 -26.66
N ALA A 342 -65.48 -40.72 -25.84
CA ALA A 342 -65.55 -42.15 -25.53
C ALA A 342 -66.84 -42.53 -24.79
N HIS A 343 -67.31 -41.68 -23.88
CA HIS A 343 -68.55 -41.90 -23.14
C HIS A 343 -69.78 -41.83 -24.05
N VAL A 344 -69.86 -40.84 -24.94
CA VAL A 344 -70.94 -40.72 -25.93
C VAL A 344 -70.93 -41.91 -26.89
N LEU A 345 -69.74 -42.34 -27.36
CA LEU A 345 -69.61 -43.53 -28.20
C LEU A 345 -70.07 -44.80 -27.48
N SER A 346 -69.76 -44.94 -26.19
CA SER A 346 -70.23 -46.06 -25.35
C SER A 346 -71.75 -46.06 -25.21
N LEU A 347 -72.36 -44.90 -24.94
CA LEU A 347 -73.82 -44.75 -24.84
C LEU A 347 -74.51 -45.09 -26.17
N MET A 348 -73.96 -44.62 -27.29
CA MET A 348 -74.46 -44.96 -28.62
C MET A 348 -74.37 -46.47 -28.91
N LEU A 349 -73.28 -47.12 -28.50
CA LEU A 349 -73.10 -48.56 -28.69
C LEU A 349 -74.12 -49.36 -27.85
N GLU A 350 -74.39 -48.90 -26.62
CA GLU A 350 -75.35 -49.52 -25.71
C GLU A 350 -76.80 -49.35 -26.19
N ASP A 351 -77.14 -48.18 -26.75
CA ASP A 351 -78.45 -47.91 -27.38
C ASP A 351 -78.67 -48.77 -28.64
N LEU A 352 -77.62 -48.96 -29.47
CA LEU A 352 -77.66 -49.89 -30.61
C LEU A 352 -77.83 -51.35 -30.17
N LEU A 353 -77.19 -51.76 -29.07
CA LEU A 353 -77.35 -53.09 -28.49
C LEU A 353 -78.76 -53.31 -27.92
N GLN A 354 -79.33 -52.31 -27.23
CA GLN A 354 -80.71 -52.37 -26.75
C GLN A 354 -81.69 -52.48 -27.91
N LYS A 355 -81.54 -51.66 -28.96
CA LYS A 355 -82.40 -51.71 -30.16
C LYS A 355 -82.34 -53.06 -30.90
N LYS A 356 -81.16 -53.69 -30.93
CA LYS A 356 -80.99 -55.04 -31.47
C LYS A 356 -81.68 -56.10 -30.60
N ARG A 357 -81.65 -55.94 -29.26
CA ARG A 357 -82.28 -56.86 -28.31
C ARG A 357 -83.81 -56.77 -28.35
N SER A 358 -84.39 -55.58 -28.52
CA SER A 358 -85.83 -55.40 -28.73
C SER A 358 -86.31 -55.98 -30.06
N GLN A 359 -85.57 -55.79 -31.16
CA GLN A 359 -85.87 -56.45 -32.44
C GLN A 359 -85.79 -57.99 -32.38
N THR A 360 -84.92 -58.54 -31.53
CA THR A 360 -84.81 -59.99 -31.35
C THR A 360 -85.96 -60.53 -30.49
N SER A 361 -86.47 -59.73 -29.54
CA SER A 361 -87.60 -60.10 -28.67
C SER A 361 -88.95 -60.02 -29.41
N GLU A 362 -89.15 -59.03 -30.28
CA GLU A 362 -90.32 -58.94 -31.16
C GLU A 362 -90.38 -60.10 -32.17
N ASN A 363 -89.23 -60.50 -32.74
CA ASN A 363 -89.17 -61.66 -33.65
C ASN A 363 -89.36 -63.02 -32.96
N SER A 364 -89.26 -63.11 -31.62
CA SER A 364 -89.51 -64.35 -30.88
C SER A 364 -90.94 -64.50 -30.35
N GLU A 365 -91.77 -63.45 -30.42
CA GLU A 365 -93.20 -63.51 -30.09
C GLU A 365 -94.09 -63.71 -31.34
N GLU A 366 -93.52 -63.64 -32.56
CA GLU A 366 -94.21 -63.86 -33.85
C GLU A 366 -93.91 -65.23 -34.52
N THR A 367 -93.38 -66.21 -33.79
CA THR A 367 -93.29 -67.63 -34.20
C THR A 367 -93.65 -68.54 -33.05
#